data_AF-A0A2V2WLJ6-F1
#
_entry.id   AF-A0A2V2WLJ6-F1
#
_cell.length_a   1.000
_cell.length_b   1.000
_cell.length_c   1.000
_cell.angle_alpha   90.00
_cell.angle_beta   90.00
_cell.angle_gamma   90.00
#
_symmetry.space_group_name_H-M   'P 1'
#
loop_
_entity.id
_entity.type
_entity.pdbx_description
1 polymer ?
#
loop_
_entity_poly.entity_id
_entity_poly.type
_entity_poly.pdbx_seq_one_letter_code
_entity_poly.pdbx_strand_id
1 'polypeptide(L)'
;MHSMGDVLTSEQEEAFHWRLNEARKAKDRGNVALEFGRRQKDSKKLREASFSYKKGCLLLTEYIPDTNESAGGSLQDMLVKRQAGARRHPLSEEQFAEIMELYVALQKNLALVNYFLGRHAEGVKCATTVLSISGHENDDKALLRRAHCNHCLGDLRAAETDLNTLERLSKDGNVPIDSAVPDLRRQIAKTRQQALEKERKMCAKMFA
;
A
#
# COMPACT_ATOMS: atom_id res chain seq x y z
N MET A 1 31.57 -30.96 9.01
CA MET A 1 31.88 -29.52 8.83
C MET A 1 31.43 -29.11 7.43
N HIS A 2 30.21 -28.59 7.30
CA HIS A 2 29.68 -28.09 6.03
C HIS A 2 29.16 -26.67 6.25
N SER A 3 29.88 -25.75 5.59
CA SER A 3 29.54 -24.42 5.09
C SER A 3 28.67 -23.49 5.95
N MET A 4 29.29 -22.37 6.35
CA MET A 4 28.63 -21.14 6.80
C MET A 4 27.65 -20.65 5.73
N GLY A 5 26.34 -20.86 5.95
CA GLY A 5 25.28 -20.54 5.00
C GLY A 5 24.45 -19.30 5.33
N ASP A 6 24.75 -18.58 6.42
CA ASP A 6 23.84 -17.59 7.01
C ASP A 6 24.45 -16.21 7.26
N VAL A 7 25.66 -15.93 6.75
CA VAL A 7 26.33 -14.65 7.02
C VAL A 7 26.64 -13.94 5.71
N LEU A 8 26.12 -12.71 5.60
CA LEU A 8 26.45 -11.80 4.53
C LEU A 8 27.96 -11.56 4.48
N THR A 9 28.53 -11.39 3.30
CA THR A 9 29.91 -10.89 3.23
C THR A 9 29.96 -9.46 3.79
N SER A 10 31.11 -9.00 4.27
CA SER A 10 31.26 -7.63 4.78
C SER A 10 30.76 -6.57 3.78
N GLU A 11 31.01 -6.77 2.48
CA GLU A 11 30.53 -5.89 1.42
C GLU A 11 28.99 -5.93 1.27
N GLN A 12 28.38 -7.09 1.48
CA GLN A 12 26.93 -7.27 1.43
C GLN A 12 26.24 -6.67 2.67
N GLU A 13 26.85 -6.78 3.85
CA GLU A 13 26.36 -6.13 5.07
C GLU A 13 26.37 -4.60 4.94
N GLU A 14 27.48 -4.03 4.46
CA GLU A 14 27.58 -2.60 4.20
C GLU A 14 26.54 -2.13 3.16
N ALA A 15 26.39 -2.87 2.06
CA ALA A 15 25.41 -2.58 1.02
C ALA A 15 23.97 -2.67 1.53
N PHE A 16 23.68 -3.63 2.42
CA PHE A 16 22.40 -3.79 3.11
C PHE A 16 22.11 -2.60 4.01
N HIS A 17 23.00 -2.29 4.95
CA HIS A 17 22.83 -1.17 5.88
C HIS A 17 22.72 0.17 5.16
N TRP A 18 23.50 0.38 4.10
CA TRP A 18 23.40 1.58 3.28
C TRP A 18 22.02 1.72 2.62
N ARG A 19 21.52 0.66 1.98
CA ARG A 19 20.19 0.67 1.33
C ARG A 19 19.07 0.88 2.34
N LEU A 20 19.12 0.20 3.48
CA LEU A 20 18.14 0.34 4.54
C LEU A 20 18.11 1.78 5.07
N ASN A 21 19.28 2.39 5.30
CA ASN A 21 19.38 3.78 5.73
C ASN A 21 18.85 4.75 4.67
N GLU A 22 19.18 4.56 3.39
CA GLU A 22 18.66 5.39 2.31
C GLU A 22 17.14 5.25 2.13
N ALA A 23 16.58 4.06 2.33
CA ALA A 23 15.15 3.83 2.32
C ALA A 23 14.44 4.56 3.48
N ARG A 24 15.04 4.59 4.67
CA ARG A 24 14.55 5.38 5.82
C ARG A 24 14.54 6.88 5.51
N LYS A 25 15.66 7.42 5.01
CA LYS A 25 15.73 8.83 4.60
C LYS A 25 14.72 9.16 3.51
N ALA A 26 14.48 8.23 2.57
CA ALA A 26 13.47 8.40 1.53
C ALA A 26 12.05 8.45 2.12
N LYS A 27 11.74 7.61 3.13
CA LYS A 27 10.48 7.70 3.90
C LYS A 27 10.33 9.07 4.55
N ASP A 28 11.36 9.56 5.23
CA ASP A 28 11.29 10.81 5.98
C ASP A 28 11.13 12.02 5.06
N ARG A 29 11.90 12.08 3.97
CA ARG A 29 11.71 13.10 2.91
C ARG A 29 10.30 13.05 2.34
N GLY A 30 9.79 11.85 2.08
CA GLY A 30 8.42 11.66 1.60
C GLY A 30 7.38 12.18 2.58
N ASN A 31 7.56 11.95 3.89
CA ASN A 31 6.65 12.42 4.94
C ASN A 31 6.60 13.94 5.01
N VAL A 32 7.75 14.61 4.96
CA VAL A 32 7.83 16.08 4.94
C VAL A 32 7.13 16.64 3.71
N ALA A 33 7.39 16.07 2.52
CA ALA A 33 6.76 16.50 1.28
C ALA A 33 5.24 16.24 1.27
N LEU A 34 4.80 15.11 1.82
CA LEU A 34 3.37 14.75 1.94
C LEU A 34 2.63 15.73 2.85
N GLU A 35 3.19 16.02 4.03
CA GLU A 35 2.58 16.95 4.98
C GLU A 35 2.42 18.34 4.39
N PHE A 36 3.49 18.87 3.79
CA PHE A 36 3.45 20.16 3.12
C PHE A 36 2.46 20.15 1.95
N GLY A 37 2.52 19.12 1.10
CA GLY A 37 1.65 18.98 -0.08
C GLY A 37 0.17 18.91 0.28
N ARG A 38 -0.20 18.23 1.38
CA ARG A 38 -1.58 18.17 1.86
C ARG A 38 -2.07 19.50 2.40
N ARG A 39 -1.26 20.18 3.23
CA ARG A 39 -1.63 21.47 3.84
C ARG A 39 -1.82 22.56 2.79
N GLN A 40 -0.93 22.61 1.80
CA GLN A 40 -0.95 23.63 0.74
C GLN A 40 -1.70 23.21 -0.53
N LYS A 41 -2.25 21.99 -0.58
CA LYS A 41 -2.83 21.38 -1.78
C LYS A 41 -1.88 21.44 -3.00
N ASP A 42 -0.58 21.31 -2.75
CA ASP A 42 0.46 21.40 -3.78
C ASP A 42 0.72 20.04 -4.43
N SER A 43 0.26 19.89 -5.68
CA SER A 43 0.46 18.68 -6.49
C SER A 43 1.92 18.37 -6.79
N LYS A 44 2.82 19.36 -6.83
CA LYS A 44 4.25 19.16 -7.06
C LYS A 44 4.88 18.50 -5.84
N LYS A 45 4.54 18.98 -4.65
CA LYS A 45 5.01 18.39 -3.38
C LYS A 45 4.44 17.00 -3.12
N LEU A 46 3.19 16.76 -3.48
CA LEU A 46 2.62 15.41 -3.44
C LEU A 46 3.32 14.44 -4.42
N ARG A 47 3.73 14.92 -5.61
CA ARG A 47 4.54 14.13 -6.55
C ARG A 47 5.95 13.85 -6.02
N GLU A 48 6.57 14.81 -5.35
CA GLU A 48 7.87 14.63 -4.67
C GLU A 48 7.78 13.58 -3.55
N ALA A 49 6.69 13.59 -2.77
CA ALA A 49 6.42 12.55 -1.79
C ALA A 49 6.29 11.16 -2.45
N SER A 50 5.49 11.07 -3.52
CA SER A 50 5.35 9.83 -4.31
C SER A 50 6.69 9.29 -4.79
N PHE A 51 7.53 10.17 -5.35
CA PHE A 51 8.86 9.81 -5.84
C PHE A 51 9.75 9.29 -4.71
N SER A 52 9.76 9.98 -3.58
CA SER A 52 10.58 9.60 -2.42
C SER A 52 10.17 8.23 -1.89
N TYR A 53 8.87 7.96 -1.73
CA TYR A 53 8.41 6.65 -1.28
C TYR A 53 8.71 5.53 -2.28
N LYS A 54 8.55 5.79 -3.60
CA LYS A 54 8.92 4.82 -4.64
C LYS A 54 10.41 4.50 -4.62
N LYS A 55 11.27 5.51 -4.42
CA LYS A 55 12.71 5.30 -4.23
C LYS A 55 12.98 4.39 -3.02
N GLY A 56 12.30 4.63 -1.91
CA GLY A 56 12.38 3.77 -0.72
C GLY A 56 12.00 2.33 -1.04
N CYS A 57 10.87 2.09 -1.71
CA CYS A 57 10.45 0.74 -2.10
C CYS A 57 11.48 0.06 -3.00
N LEU A 58 12.00 0.77 -4.01
CA LEU A 58 13.00 0.23 -4.94
C LEU A 58 14.26 -0.26 -4.23
N LEU A 59 14.74 0.47 -3.22
CA LEU A 59 15.91 0.09 -2.42
C LEU A 59 15.68 -1.18 -1.60
N LEU A 60 14.42 -1.51 -1.30
CA LEU A 60 14.03 -2.68 -0.50
C LEU A 60 13.62 -3.88 -1.37
N THR A 61 13.18 -3.67 -2.61
CA THR A 61 12.67 -4.74 -3.49
C THR A 61 13.67 -5.87 -3.70
N GLU A 62 14.97 -5.59 -3.69
CA GLU A 62 16.03 -6.62 -3.84
C GLU A 62 15.97 -7.69 -2.73
N TYR A 63 15.40 -7.35 -1.57
CA TYR A 63 15.33 -8.21 -0.39
C TYR A 63 13.96 -8.86 -0.17
N ILE A 64 12.93 -8.42 -0.89
CA ILE A 64 11.56 -8.91 -0.72
C ILE A 64 11.31 -10.03 -1.75
N PRO A 65 10.83 -11.21 -1.32
CA PRO A 65 10.43 -12.26 -2.24
C PRO A 65 9.32 -11.75 -3.17
N ASP A 66 9.40 -12.06 -4.45
CA ASP A 66 8.28 -11.82 -5.36
C ASP A 66 7.09 -12.68 -4.91
N THR A 67 6.14 -12.07 -4.21
CA THR A 67 4.89 -12.72 -3.79
C THR A 67 3.94 -12.97 -4.96
N ASN A 68 4.28 -12.48 -6.15
CA ASN A 68 3.63 -12.90 -7.39
C ASN A 68 4.08 -14.33 -7.73
N GLU A 69 3.47 -15.30 -7.05
CA GLU A 69 3.23 -16.64 -7.60
C GLU A 69 2.28 -16.58 -8.80
N SER A 70 2.50 -15.66 -9.74
CA SER A 70 2.06 -15.92 -11.10
C SER A 70 2.91 -17.10 -11.56
N ALA A 71 2.26 -18.26 -11.67
CA ALA A 71 2.77 -19.45 -12.32
C ALA A 71 3.11 -19.11 -13.77
N GLY A 72 4.25 -18.47 -13.99
CA GLY A 72 4.84 -18.32 -15.31
C GLY A 72 5.14 -19.73 -15.79
N GLY A 73 4.30 -20.25 -16.69
CA GLY A 73 4.38 -21.62 -17.21
C GLY A 73 5.59 -21.86 -18.11
N SER A 74 6.46 -20.86 -18.32
CA SER A 74 7.65 -20.98 -19.14
C SER A 74 8.90 -21.31 -18.31
N LEU A 75 9.78 -22.13 -18.88
CA LEU A 75 11.11 -22.43 -18.32
C LEU A 75 11.94 -21.16 -18.09
N GLN A 76 11.74 -20.13 -18.93
CA GLN A 76 12.43 -18.85 -18.85
C GLN A 76 12.03 -18.09 -17.59
N ASP A 77 10.74 -18.06 -17.24
CA ASP A 77 10.26 -17.43 -16.01
C ASP A 77 10.81 -18.15 -14.77
N MET A 78 10.89 -19.49 -14.80
CA MET A 78 11.50 -20.25 -13.71
C MET A 78 13.01 -19.98 -13.58
N LEU A 79 13.74 -19.85 -14.68
CA LEU A 79 15.18 -19.54 -14.66
C LEU A 79 15.44 -18.10 -14.18
N VAL A 80 14.65 -17.13 -14.61
CA VAL A 80 14.74 -15.75 -14.14
C VAL A 80 14.41 -15.67 -12.64
N LYS A 81 13.37 -16.38 -12.17
CA LYS A 81 13.05 -16.48 -10.74
C LYS A 81 14.16 -17.16 -9.93
N ARG A 82 14.72 -18.26 -10.45
CA ARG A 82 15.84 -18.96 -9.81
C ARG A 82 17.10 -18.10 -9.76
N GLN A 83 17.36 -17.33 -10.81
CA GLN A 83 18.50 -16.41 -10.87
C GLN A 83 18.29 -15.19 -9.97
N ALA A 84 17.06 -14.66 -9.86
CA ALA A 84 16.71 -13.61 -8.91
C ALA A 84 16.83 -14.11 -7.47
N GLY A 85 16.30 -15.29 -7.17
CA GLY A 85 16.43 -15.94 -5.85
C GLY A 85 17.88 -16.29 -5.49
N ALA A 86 18.70 -16.74 -6.45
CA ALA A 86 20.12 -17.02 -6.23
C ALA A 86 20.98 -15.75 -6.01
N ARG A 87 20.48 -14.58 -6.44
CA ARG A 87 21.09 -13.28 -6.14
C ARG A 87 20.57 -12.67 -4.83
N ARG A 88 19.52 -13.25 -4.23
CA ARG A 88 18.98 -12.75 -2.96
C ARG A 88 19.91 -13.16 -1.83
N HIS A 89 20.23 -12.16 -1.04
CA HIS A 89 21.09 -12.27 0.12
C HIS A 89 20.33 -12.99 1.26
N PRO A 90 20.93 -14.00 1.92
CA PRO A 90 20.32 -14.60 3.10
C PRO A 90 20.32 -13.55 4.20
N LEU A 91 19.13 -13.06 4.55
CA LEU A 91 18.92 -12.12 5.64
C LEU A 91 18.54 -12.91 6.89
N SER A 92 18.94 -12.40 8.06
CA SER A 92 18.38 -12.89 9.31
C SER A 92 16.88 -12.57 9.39
N GLU A 93 16.14 -13.32 10.20
CA GLU A 93 14.70 -13.07 10.42
C GLU A 93 14.45 -11.63 10.90
N GLU A 94 15.32 -11.11 11.76
CA GLU A 94 15.25 -9.74 12.28
C GLU A 94 15.45 -8.69 11.17
N GLN A 95 16.46 -8.88 10.32
CA GLN A 95 16.72 -8.00 9.18
C GLN A 95 15.56 -8.02 8.18
N PHE A 96 15.02 -9.21 7.92
CA PHE A 96 13.88 -9.36 7.03
C PHE A 96 12.63 -8.67 7.59
N ALA A 97 12.33 -8.86 8.88
CA ALA A 97 11.23 -8.17 9.55
C ALA A 97 11.39 -6.65 9.49
N GLU A 98 12.60 -6.13 9.73
CA GLU A 98 12.90 -4.69 9.67
C GLU A 98 12.67 -4.09 8.26
N ILE A 99 13.08 -4.81 7.21
CA ILE A 99 12.80 -4.43 5.82
C ILE A 99 11.30 -4.42 5.56
N MET A 100 10.59 -5.48 5.97
CA MET A 100 9.18 -5.64 5.69
C MET A 100 8.35 -4.56 6.38
N GLU A 101 8.65 -4.21 7.63
CA GLU A 101 7.98 -3.11 8.33
C GLU A 101 8.21 -1.75 7.65
N LEU A 102 9.44 -1.49 7.18
CA LEU A 102 9.73 -0.28 6.44
C LEU A 102 9.00 -0.24 5.09
N TYR A 103 8.96 -1.36 4.38
CA TYR A 103 8.25 -1.52 3.11
C TYR A 103 6.75 -1.31 3.27
N VAL A 104 6.14 -1.91 4.29
CA VAL A 104 4.74 -1.69 4.66
C VAL A 104 4.47 -0.21 4.92
N ALA A 105 5.32 0.47 5.70
CA ALA A 105 5.16 1.89 5.96
C ALA A 105 5.22 2.74 4.68
N LEU A 106 6.14 2.44 3.77
CA LEU A 106 6.28 3.10 2.47
C LEU A 106 5.05 2.87 1.58
N GLN A 107 4.57 1.62 1.47
CA GLN A 107 3.39 1.27 0.66
C GLN A 107 2.11 1.91 1.20
N LYS A 108 1.92 1.93 2.53
CA LYS A 108 0.83 2.69 3.15
C LYS A 108 0.89 4.14 2.71
N ASN A 109 2.06 4.78 2.81
CA ASN A 109 2.21 6.20 2.48
C ASN A 109 2.03 6.48 0.97
N LEU A 110 2.43 5.55 0.10
CA LEU A 110 2.12 5.60 -1.32
C LEU A 110 0.62 5.55 -1.58
N ALA A 111 -0.11 4.68 -0.89
CA ALA A 111 -1.58 4.62 -1.02
C ALA A 111 -2.22 5.98 -0.70
N LEU A 112 -1.77 6.62 0.38
CA LEU A 112 -2.27 7.94 0.80
C LEU A 112 -1.91 9.05 -0.20
N VAL A 113 -0.67 9.09 -0.68
CA VAL A 113 -0.24 10.06 -1.69
C VAL A 113 -1.02 9.89 -2.99
N ASN A 114 -1.20 8.65 -3.44
CA ASN A 114 -1.91 8.36 -4.69
C ASN A 114 -3.39 8.76 -4.58
N TYR A 115 -4.01 8.59 -3.42
CA TYR A 115 -5.34 9.14 -3.14
C TYR A 115 -5.38 10.66 -3.38
N PHE A 116 -4.49 11.43 -2.75
CA PHE A 116 -4.45 12.90 -2.92
C PHE A 116 -4.08 13.36 -4.33
N LEU A 117 -3.34 12.55 -5.08
CA LEU A 117 -2.98 12.83 -6.48
C LEU A 117 -4.06 12.42 -7.49
N GLY A 118 -5.20 11.86 -7.05
CA GLY A 118 -6.24 11.35 -7.95
C GLY A 118 -5.88 10.03 -8.64
N ARG A 119 -4.78 9.39 -8.24
CA ARG A 119 -4.27 8.13 -8.81
C ARG A 119 -4.87 6.93 -8.08
N HIS A 120 -6.19 6.87 -8.01
CA HIS A 120 -6.90 5.97 -7.09
C HIS A 120 -6.61 4.49 -7.34
N ALA A 121 -6.50 4.05 -8.59
CA ALA A 121 -6.15 2.66 -8.92
C ALA A 121 -4.76 2.25 -8.37
N GLU A 122 -3.77 3.15 -8.46
CA GLU A 122 -2.45 2.91 -7.85
C GLU A 122 -2.52 2.93 -6.31
N GLY A 123 -3.40 3.76 -5.74
CA GLY A 123 -3.68 3.76 -4.31
C GLY A 123 -4.23 2.43 -3.81
N VAL A 124 -5.18 1.84 -4.53
CA VAL A 124 -5.74 0.51 -4.24
C VAL A 124 -4.66 -0.57 -4.32
N LYS A 125 -3.80 -0.55 -5.35
CA LYS A 125 -2.68 -1.50 -5.48
C LYS A 125 -1.76 -1.44 -4.28
N CYS A 126 -1.27 -0.25 -3.91
CA CYS A 126 -0.37 -0.08 -2.77
C CYS A 126 -0.99 -0.57 -1.45
N ALA A 127 -2.25 -0.22 -1.18
CA ALA A 127 -2.93 -0.68 0.04
C ALA A 127 -3.18 -2.20 0.03
N THR A 128 -3.53 -2.77 -1.13
CA THR A 128 -3.71 -4.22 -1.28
C THR A 128 -2.39 -4.96 -1.05
N THR A 129 -1.26 -4.44 -1.57
CA THR A 129 0.07 -5.00 -1.29
C THR A 129 0.35 -5.11 0.20
N VAL A 130 -0.04 -4.12 1.01
CA VAL A 130 0.12 -4.17 2.47
C VAL A 130 -0.75 -5.26 3.07
N LEU A 131 -2.04 -5.29 2.69
CA LEU A 131 -3.03 -6.24 3.23
C LEU A 131 -2.79 -7.69 2.78
N SER A 132 -1.92 -7.91 1.80
CA SER A 132 -1.48 -9.23 1.35
C SER A 132 -0.22 -9.74 2.06
N ILE A 133 0.39 -8.94 2.94
CA ILE A 133 1.55 -9.36 3.75
C ILE A 133 1.04 -9.99 5.03
N SER A 134 1.56 -11.17 5.37
CA SER A 134 1.19 -11.90 6.58
C SER A 134 1.38 -11.05 7.84
N GLY A 135 0.35 -10.99 8.69
CA GLY A 135 0.33 -10.17 9.90
C GLY A 135 -0.12 -8.72 9.68
N HIS A 136 -0.35 -8.31 8.42
CA HIS A 136 -0.82 -6.96 8.04
C HIS A 136 -2.20 -6.98 7.37
N GLU A 137 -2.93 -8.10 7.40
CA GLU A 137 -4.23 -8.29 6.73
C GLU A 137 -5.32 -7.35 7.29
N ASN A 138 -5.13 -6.91 8.52
CA ASN A 138 -6.03 -6.02 9.26
C ASN A 138 -5.40 -4.64 9.53
N ASP A 139 -4.42 -4.20 8.72
CA ASP A 139 -3.83 -2.86 8.92
C ASP A 139 -4.87 -1.76 8.66
N ASP A 140 -5.26 -1.07 9.74
CA ASP A 140 -6.32 -0.07 9.73
C ASP A 140 -6.09 1.04 8.71
N LYS A 141 -4.83 1.50 8.58
CA LYS A 141 -4.47 2.60 7.68
C LYS A 141 -4.56 2.14 6.23
N ALA A 142 -4.12 0.92 5.92
CA ALA A 142 -4.21 0.35 4.59
C ALA A 142 -5.68 0.13 4.18
N LEU A 143 -6.50 -0.46 5.05
CA LEU A 143 -7.94 -0.65 4.84
C LEU A 143 -8.63 0.69 4.56
N LEU A 144 -8.42 1.70 5.41
CA LEU A 144 -9.06 3.01 5.25
C LEU A 144 -8.62 3.71 3.95
N ARG A 145 -7.32 3.66 3.62
CA ARG A 145 -6.79 4.25 2.37
C ARG A 145 -7.33 3.55 1.13
N ARG A 146 -7.47 2.21 1.17
CA ARG A 146 -8.08 1.42 0.10
C ARG A 146 -9.55 1.76 -0.08
N ALA A 147 -10.30 1.89 1.02
CA ALA A 147 -11.70 2.29 1.02
C ALA A 147 -11.91 3.65 0.35
N HIS A 148 -11.09 4.66 0.70
CA HIS A 148 -11.13 5.97 0.05
C HIS A 148 -10.86 5.90 -1.45
N CYS A 149 -9.86 5.12 -1.89
CA CYS A 149 -9.58 4.98 -3.31
C CYS A 149 -10.71 4.26 -4.07
N ASN A 150 -11.26 3.19 -3.50
CA ASN A 150 -12.39 2.45 -4.08
C ASN A 150 -13.64 3.32 -4.20
N HIS A 151 -13.94 4.14 -3.20
CA HIS A 151 -15.02 5.13 -3.27
C HIS A 151 -14.83 6.10 -4.44
N CYS A 152 -13.62 6.65 -4.62
CA CYS A 152 -13.32 7.54 -5.76
C CYS A 152 -13.39 6.83 -7.13
N LEU A 153 -13.15 5.52 -7.19
CA LEU A 153 -13.30 4.71 -8.40
C LEU A 153 -14.76 4.31 -8.68
N GLY A 154 -15.69 4.58 -7.75
CA GLY A 154 -17.08 4.16 -7.84
C GLY A 154 -17.33 2.72 -7.40
N ASP A 155 -16.31 2.00 -6.93
CA ASP A 155 -16.46 0.67 -6.33
C ASP A 155 -16.91 0.80 -4.86
N LEU A 156 -18.19 1.16 -4.70
CA LEU A 156 -18.79 1.37 -3.39
C LEU A 156 -18.82 0.09 -2.55
N ARG A 157 -18.91 -1.08 -3.20
CA ARG A 157 -18.97 -2.38 -2.52
C ARG A 157 -17.62 -2.73 -1.89
N ALA A 158 -16.53 -2.56 -2.64
CA ALA A 158 -15.20 -2.78 -2.10
C ALA A 158 -14.90 -1.81 -0.96
N ALA A 159 -15.27 -0.52 -1.12
CA ALA A 159 -15.10 0.47 -0.06
C ALA A 159 -15.84 0.10 1.22
N GLU A 160 -17.10 -0.34 1.13
CA GLU A 160 -17.86 -0.78 2.31
C GLU A 160 -17.31 -2.04 2.97
N THR A 161 -16.73 -2.95 2.20
CA THR A 161 -16.11 -4.16 2.74
C THR A 161 -14.93 -3.82 3.64
N ASP A 162 -14.08 -2.88 3.20
CA ASP A 162 -12.98 -2.36 4.00
C ASP A 162 -13.49 -1.65 5.28
N LEU A 163 -14.54 -0.83 5.17
CA LEU A 163 -15.13 -0.13 6.33
C LEU A 163 -15.81 -1.07 7.33
N ASN A 164 -16.51 -2.11 6.86
CA ASN A 164 -17.08 -3.15 7.71
C ASN A 164 -15.98 -3.84 8.54
N THR A 165 -14.82 -4.06 7.91
CA THR A 165 -13.67 -4.69 8.55
C THR A 165 -13.12 -3.80 9.65
N LEU A 166 -12.92 -2.50 9.38
CA LEU A 166 -12.49 -1.50 10.37
C LEU A 166 -13.45 -1.39 11.56
N GLU A 167 -14.75 -1.36 11.31
CA GLU A 167 -15.77 -1.29 12.36
C GLU A 167 -15.80 -2.55 13.23
N ARG A 168 -15.58 -3.73 12.64
CA ARG A 168 -15.44 -4.99 13.38
C ARG A 168 -14.19 -4.96 14.27
N LEU A 169 -13.03 -4.57 13.72
CA LEU A 169 -11.78 -4.49 14.46
C LEU A 169 -11.86 -3.50 15.64
N SER A 170 -12.51 -2.35 15.43
CA SER A 170 -12.75 -1.36 16.49
C SER A 170 -13.62 -1.92 17.62
N LYS A 171 -14.66 -2.68 17.31
CA LYS A 171 -15.53 -3.34 18.30
C LYS A 171 -14.78 -4.42 19.06
N ASP A 172 -14.09 -5.30 18.35
CA ASP A 172 -13.40 -6.46 18.93
C ASP A 172 -12.23 -6.03 19.82
N GLY A 173 -11.50 -4.98 19.41
CA GLY A 173 -10.38 -4.42 20.17
C GLY A 173 -10.77 -3.40 21.24
N ASN A 174 -12.05 -3.00 21.31
CA ASN A 174 -12.51 -1.86 22.13
C ASN A 174 -11.68 -0.57 21.89
N VAL A 175 -11.28 -0.34 20.64
CA VAL A 175 -10.47 0.81 20.22
C VAL A 175 -11.37 1.83 19.53
N PRO A 176 -11.22 3.15 19.81
CA PRO A 176 -11.97 4.18 19.11
C PRO A 176 -11.77 4.11 17.59
N ILE A 177 -12.86 4.16 16.84
CA ILE A 177 -12.81 4.16 15.37
C ILE A 177 -12.29 5.51 14.85
N ASP A 178 -11.49 5.47 13.78
CA ASP A 178 -11.04 6.69 13.10
C ASP A 178 -12.25 7.49 12.58
N SER A 179 -12.28 8.79 12.88
CA SER A 179 -13.34 9.71 12.45
C SER A 179 -13.60 9.73 10.95
N ALA A 180 -12.61 9.37 10.12
CA ALA A 180 -12.76 9.29 8.68
C ALA A 180 -13.70 8.14 8.23
N VAL A 181 -13.88 7.10 9.06
CA VAL A 181 -14.77 5.97 8.75
C VAL A 181 -16.24 6.41 8.67
N PRO A 182 -16.85 7.01 9.71
CA PRO A 182 -18.22 7.49 9.61
C PRO A 182 -18.40 8.59 8.56
N ASP A 183 -17.36 9.40 8.29
CA ASP A 183 -17.41 10.38 7.21
C ASP A 183 -17.51 9.73 5.84
N LEU A 184 -16.68 8.72 5.56
CA LEU A 184 -16.71 7.99 4.30
C LEU A 184 -18.03 7.21 4.13
N ARG A 185 -18.58 6.63 5.21
CA ARG A 185 -19.92 6.01 5.21
C ARG A 185 -21.00 6.99 4.74
N ARG A 186 -21.02 8.20 5.29
CA ARG A 186 -21.97 9.25 4.89
C ARG A 186 -21.81 9.62 3.42
N GLN A 187 -20.57 9.71 2.93
CA GLN A 187 -20.29 9.98 1.52
C GLN A 187 -20.80 8.87 0.61
N ILE A 188 -20.55 7.60 0.94
CA ILE A 188 -21.05 6.45 0.16
C ILE A 188 -22.59 6.44 0.10
N ALA A 189 -23.25 6.65 1.25
CA ALA A 189 -24.72 6.72 1.31
C ALA A 189 -25.28 7.83 0.40
N LYS A 190 -24.66 9.02 0.44
CA LYS A 190 -25.01 10.13 -0.44
C LYS A 190 -24.80 9.81 -1.91
N THR A 191 -23.68 9.18 -2.28
CA THR A 191 -23.40 8.76 -3.66
C THR A 191 -24.48 7.80 -4.18
N ARG A 192 -24.92 6.83 -3.37
CA ARG A 192 -26.01 5.91 -3.72
C ARG A 192 -27.34 6.61 -3.92
N GLN A 193 -27.71 7.50 -2.99
CA GLN A 193 -28.95 8.26 -3.11
C GLN A 193 -28.98 9.08 -4.41
N GLN A 194 -27.87 9.74 -4.74
CA GLN A 194 -27.75 10.50 -5.99
C GLN A 194 -27.83 9.62 -7.23
N ALA A 195 -27.29 8.40 -7.21
CA ALA A 195 -27.42 7.44 -8.30
C ALA A 195 -28.88 7.03 -8.51
N LEU A 196 -29.58 6.66 -7.43
CA LEU A 196 -31.01 6.29 -7.46
C LEU A 196 -31.90 7.44 -7.96
N GLU A 197 -31.63 8.67 -7.52
CA GLU A 197 -32.36 9.85 -7.98
C GLU A 197 -32.14 10.10 -9.48
N LYS A 198 -30.92 9.89 -9.98
CA LYS A 198 -30.62 9.98 -11.41
C LYS A 198 -31.34 8.90 -12.20
N GLU A 199 -31.32 7.65 -11.75
CA GLU A 199 -32.05 6.54 -12.37
C GLU A 199 -33.56 6.83 -12.44
N ARG A 200 -34.17 7.26 -11.33
CA ARG A 200 -35.59 7.65 -11.29
C ARG A 200 -35.93 8.74 -12.30
N LYS A 201 -35.09 9.78 -12.39
CA LYS A 201 -35.26 10.87 -13.36
C LYS A 201 -35.10 10.39 -14.81
N MET A 202 -34.18 9.45 -15.08
CA MET A 202 -34.03 8.86 -16.40
C MET A 202 -35.24 8.01 -16.79
N CYS A 203 -35.72 7.15 -15.89
CA CYS A 203 -36.93 6.36 -16.13
C CYS A 203 -38.15 7.25 -16.40
N ALA A 204 -38.36 8.29 -15.57
CA ALA A 204 -39.47 9.22 -15.77
C ALA A 204 -39.44 9.91 -17.15
N LYS A 205 -38.25 10.15 -17.73
CA LYS A 205 -38.12 10.70 -19.09
C LYS A 205 -38.31 9.70 -20.21
N MET A 206 -38.07 8.40 -19.97
CA MET A 206 -38.25 7.36 -20.99
C MET A 206 -39.71 6.93 -21.13
N PHE A 207 -40.52 7.14 -20.10
CA PHE A 207 -41.94 6.74 -20.03
C PHE A 207 -42.90 7.92 -20.02
N ALA A 208 -42.43 9.14 -20.29
CA ALA A 208 -43.22 10.36 -20.49
C ALA A 208 -43.10 10.81 -21.95
#